data_AF-A0A9W9NYV5-F1
#
_entry.id   AF-A0A9W9NYV5-F1
#
_cell.length_a   1.000
_cell.length_b   1.000
_cell.length_c   1.000
_cell.angle_alpha   90.00
_cell.angle_beta   90.00
_cell.angle_gamma   90.00
#
_symmetry.space_group_name_H-M   'P 1'
#
loop_
_entity.id
_entity.type
_entity.pdbx_description
1 polymer ?
#
loop_
_entity_poly.entity_id
_entity_poly.type
_entity_poly.pdbx_seq_one_letter_code
_entity_poly.pdbx_strand_id
1 'polypeptide(L)'
;MLDLNDFITERGGDPQKIKDSQRRRFAPEEAVDEVITLYEEARRARYEVTQIGSQLNALMKEIGKKKKNKEDAGDLIGQKSDLDKRKKEAEDFAASKEVERDRKIRVIGNYVHASVPVSDNEDDNQVIKTWTPADAVMERPNCLSHHEVLTRLDGYDPERGVKVVGHRGYCLTGYGLFLNLALVNYGLEFLFNRGYTPNQPPQFMLKDLMAKTAQLEQFDEELYKVTESEDKSTDKYLIATSEQPLSALHDSEWLQEKELPIKYAGYSTCYRKEAGSHGKDAWGIFRVHQFEKIEQFVLTKPEDSWQAFEEMMATSEEFYQSLKLPYHVVAIVSGALNNAAAKKYDLEAWFPFQQEYKELVSCSNCLDYQSRALEIRFGVKKATDLKKTYVHALNATLCATERTLCCILENYQRQDGIEVPEVLRKYIPGSPEFLPYTKELPKDTTSQKARTKTGKGADEAAKKMQGLQV
;
A
#
# COMPACT_ATOMS: atom_id res chain seq x y z
N MET A 1 -7.83 3.78 10.38
CA MET A 1 -9.20 3.54 10.89
C MET A 1 -9.95 4.87 10.95
N LEU A 2 -11.28 4.83 10.87
CA LEU A 2 -12.14 6.02 10.97
C LEU A 2 -12.22 6.56 12.42
N ASP A 3 -12.68 7.81 12.61
CA ASP A 3 -12.96 8.37 13.94
C ASP A 3 -14.16 7.66 14.56
N LEU A 4 -14.02 7.14 15.78
CA LEU A 4 -15.14 6.54 16.52
C LEU A 4 -16.33 7.49 16.65
N ASN A 5 -16.10 8.79 16.79
CA ASN A 5 -17.19 9.76 16.91
C ASN A 5 -18.02 9.90 15.63
N ASP A 6 -17.49 9.51 14.47
CA ASP A 6 -18.24 9.54 13.22
C ASP A 6 -19.37 8.49 13.20
N PHE A 7 -19.24 7.44 14.00
CA PHE A 7 -20.26 6.40 14.19
C PHE A 7 -21.38 6.81 15.14
N ILE A 8 -21.23 7.91 15.88
CA ILE A 8 -22.13 8.24 17.00
C ILE A 8 -22.82 9.58 16.75
N THR A 9 -24.12 9.53 16.42
CA THR A 9 -24.95 10.71 16.15
C THR A 9 -24.96 11.70 17.32
N GLU A 10 -25.01 11.21 18.56
CA GLU A 10 -24.95 12.05 19.79
C GLU A 10 -23.65 12.86 19.91
N ARG A 11 -22.59 12.45 19.19
CA ARG A 11 -21.29 13.12 19.15
C ARG A 11 -21.04 13.90 17.85
N GLY A 12 -22.10 14.15 17.08
CA GLY A 12 -22.04 14.86 15.80
C GLY A 12 -21.53 14.01 14.64
N GLY A 13 -21.51 12.68 14.79
CA GLY A 13 -21.22 11.74 13.72
C GLY A 13 -22.39 11.55 12.75
N ASP A 14 -22.10 10.92 11.62
CA ASP A 14 -23.07 10.58 10.58
C ASP A 14 -22.83 9.13 10.12
N PRO A 15 -23.41 8.14 10.81
CA PRO A 15 -23.21 6.73 10.50
C PRO A 15 -23.70 6.35 9.11
N GLN A 16 -24.68 7.10 8.58
CA GLN A 16 -25.23 6.84 7.27
C GLN A 16 -24.19 7.07 6.17
N LYS A 17 -23.33 8.10 6.31
CA LYS A 17 -22.19 8.30 5.40
C LYS A 17 -21.21 7.15 5.42
N ILE A 18 -20.98 6.53 6.58
CA ILE A 18 -20.10 5.36 6.69
C ILE A 18 -20.75 4.17 5.97
N LYS A 19 -22.07 3.95 6.16
CA LYS A 19 -22.82 2.92 5.44
C LYS A 19 -22.83 3.15 3.92
N ASP A 20 -23.02 4.39 3.47
CA ASP A 20 -22.91 4.75 2.04
C ASP A 20 -21.52 4.40 1.49
N SER A 21 -20.46 4.69 2.24
CA SER A 21 -19.08 4.33 1.85
C SER A 21 -18.88 2.81 1.79
N GLN A 22 -19.39 2.06 2.78
CA GLN A 22 -19.35 0.58 2.77
C GLN A 22 -20.08 0.00 1.55
N ARG A 23 -21.28 0.49 1.23
CA ARG A 23 -22.03 0.08 0.04
C ARG A 23 -21.25 0.34 -1.25
N ARG A 24 -20.60 1.51 -1.36
CA ARG A 24 -19.74 1.82 -2.52
C ARG A 24 -18.55 0.87 -2.61
N ARG A 25 -17.99 0.41 -1.48
CA ARG A 25 -16.91 -0.59 -1.43
C ARG A 25 -17.38 -2.03 -1.62
N PHE A 26 -18.68 -2.28 -1.83
CA PHE A 26 -19.25 -3.64 -1.85
C PHE A 26 -18.97 -4.41 -0.55
N ALA A 27 -18.82 -3.68 0.56
CA ALA A 27 -18.53 -4.22 1.88
C ALA A 27 -19.80 -4.22 2.76
N PRO A 28 -19.90 -5.12 3.76
CA PRO A 28 -21.07 -5.20 4.64
C PRO A 28 -21.32 -3.89 5.40
N GLU A 29 -22.53 -3.36 5.32
CA GLU A 29 -22.92 -2.15 6.06
C GLU A 29 -23.27 -2.44 7.52
N GLU A 30 -23.62 -3.68 7.83
CA GLU A 30 -23.92 -4.18 9.17
C GLU A 30 -22.72 -4.01 10.12
N ALA A 31 -21.51 -4.01 9.56
CA ALA A 31 -20.28 -3.73 10.32
C ALA A 31 -20.34 -2.36 11.04
N VAL A 32 -21.05 -1.38 10.48
CA VAL A 32 -21.25 -0.06 11.10
C VAL A 32 -22.17 -0.17 12.33
N ASP A 33 -23.25 -0.94 12.23
CA ASP A 33 -24.19 -1.16 13.34
C ASP A 33 -23.56 -1.98 14.47
N GLU A 34 -22.72 -2.96 14.12
CA GLU A 34 -21.91 -3.71 15.08
C GLU A 34 -20.98 -2.79 15.87
N VAL A 35 -20.29 -1.85 15.21
CA VAL A 35 -19.43 -0.87 15.89
C VAL A 35 -20.23 0.00 16.86
N ILE A 36 -21.42 0.45 16.47
CA ILE A 36 -22.31 1.26 17.34
C ILE A 36 -22.74 0.44 18.56
N THR A 37 -23.07 -0.83 18.37
CA THR A 37 -23.44 -1.74 19.45
C THR A 37 -22.27 -1.94 20.43
N LEU A 38 -21.09 -2.26 19.90
CA LEU A 38 -19.86 -2.43 20.70
C LEU A 38 -19.46 -1.14 21.42
N TYR A 39 -19.71 0.03 20.82
CA TYR A 39 -19.50 1.32 21.48
C TYR A 39 -20.41 1.47 22.70
N GLU A 40 -21.69 1.16 22.59
CA GLU A 40 -22.63 1.25 23.72
C GLU A 40 -22.32 0.22 24.81
N GLU A 41 -21.90 -1.00 24.45
CA GLU A 41 -21.40 -1.98 25.41
C GLU A 41 -20.17 -1.48 26.17
N ALA A 42 -19.17 -0.95 25.45
CA ALA A 42 -17.96 -0.38 26.04
C ALA A 42 -18.29 0.83 26.93
N ARG A 43 -19.22 1.70 26.50
CA ARG A 43 -19.69 2.86 27.26
C ARG A 43 -20.36 2.43 28.56
N ARG A 44 -21.23 1.41 28.54
CA ARG A 44 -21.89 0.86 29.74
C ARG A 44 -20.88 0.25 30.71
N ALA A 45 -19.95 -0.55 30.21
CA ALA A 45 -18.89 -1.14 31.04
C ALA A 45 -18.02 -0.06 31.70
N ARG A 46 -17.65 1.00 30.96
CA ARG A 46 -16.89 2.13 31.49
C ARG A 46 -17.68 2.96 32.51
N TYR A 47 -18.99 3.08 32.32
CA TYR A 47 -19.87 3.72 33.30
C TYR A 47 -19.93 2.93 34.62
N GLU A 48 -19.97 1.60 34.56
CA GLU A 48 -19.93 0.75 35.76
C GLU A 48 -18.64 0.96 36.57
N VAL A 49 -17.48 1.01 35.90
CA VAL A 49 -16.20 1.36 36.55
C VAL A 49 -16.29 2.71 37.28
N THR A 50 -16.94 3.69 36.64
CA THR A 50 -17.13 5.04 37.23
C THR A 50 -18.04 4.99 38.47
N GLN A 51 -19.11 4.20 38.43
CA GLN A 51 -20.02 4.01 39.57
C GLN A 51 -19.32 3.34 40.75
N ILE A 52 -18.57 2.27 40.51
CA ILE A 52 -17.77 1.58 41.55
C ILE A 52 -16.72 2.55 42.13
N GLY A 53 -16.07 3.35 41.28
CA GLY A 53 -15.13 4.39 41.71
C GLY A 53 -15.78 5.45 42.61
N SER A 54 -17.00 5.87 42.30
CA SER A 54 -17.78 6.79 43.14
C SER A 54 -18.09 6.18 44.52
N GLN A 55 -18.50 4.91 44.55
CA GLN A 55 -18.75 4.15 45.79
C GLN A 55 -17.48 4.02 46.64
N LEU A 56 -16.32 3.69 46.03
CA LEU A 56 -15.03 3.65 46.71
C LEU A 56 -14.66 5.00 47.32
N ASN A 57 -14.86 6.09 46.59
CA ASN A 57 -14.58 7.44 47.09
C ASN A 57 -15.47 7.81 48.28
N ALA A 58 -16.75 7.43 48.26
CA ALA A 58 -17.66 7.64 49.38
C ALA A 58 -17.23 6.81 50.60
N LEU A 59 -16.94 5.53 50.41
CA LEU A 59 -16.48 4.62 51.47
C LEU A 59 -15.17 5.09 52.10
N MET A 60 -14.23 5.59 51.28
CA MET A 60 -12.97 6.16 51.77
C MET A 60 -13.19 7.39 52.68
N LYS A 61 -14.17 8.24 52.37
CA LYS A 61 -14.56 9.37 53.25
C LYS A 61 -15.10 8.89 54.58
N GLU A 62 -15.94 7.84 54.57
CA GLU A 62 -16.51 7.26 55.80
C GLU A 62 -15.45 6.59 56.67
N ILE A 63 -14.54 5.80 56.08
CA ILE A 63 -13.38 5.22 56.77
C ILE A 63 -12.54 6.33 57.42
N GLY A 64 -12.27 7.42 56.69
CA GLY A 64 -11.53 8.58 57.22
C GLY A 64 -12.23 9.21 58.42
N LYS A 65 -13.57 9.34 58.37
CA LYS A 65 -14.38 9.87 59.48
C LYS A 65 -14.33 8.96 60.71
N LYS A 66 -14.54 7.65 60.55
CA LYS A 66 -14.47 6.68 61.66
C LYS A 66 -13.09 6.63 62.31
N LYS A 67 -12.03 6.59 61.51
CA LYS A 67 -10.64 6.63 62.01
C LYS A 67 -10.34 7.92 62.78
N LYS A 68 -10.83 9.07 62.31
CA LYS A 68 -10.71 10.35 63.01
C LYS A 68 -11.43 10.33 64.37
N ASN A 69 -12.58 9.67 64.43
CA ASN A 69 -13.37 9.50 65.65
C ASN A 69 -12.87 8.38 66.57
N LYS A 70 -11.80 7.65 66.20
CA LYS A 70 -11.30 6.46 66.91
C LYS A 70 -12.34 5.32 67.01
N GLU A 71 -13.24 5.25 66.04
CA GLU A 71 -14.23 4.17 65.91
C GLU A 71 -13.66 3.01 65.08
N ASP A 72 -14.15 1.79 65.30
CA ASP A 72 -13.77 0.63 64.48
C ASP A 72 -14.32 0.77 63.05
N ALA A 73 -13.43 0.50 62.09
CA ALA A 73 -13.67 0.58 60.66
C ALA A 73 -13.42 -0.74 59.94
N GLY A 74 -13.25 -1.86 60.66
CA GLY A 74 -12.97 -3.19 60.09
C GLY A 74 -13.93 -3.57 58.96
N ASP A 75 -15.24 -3.43 59.18
CA ASP A 75 -16.27 -3.75 58.18
C ASP A 75 -16.15 -2.90 56.91
N LEU A 76 -15.88 -1.59 57.07
CA LEU A 76 -15.71 -0.68 55.92
C LEU A 76 -14.41 -0.96 55.16
N ILE A 77 -13.36 -1.40 55.86
CA ILE A 77 -12.11 -1.83 55.23
C ILE A 77 -12.32 -3.13 54.43
N GLY A 78 -13.12 -4.06 54.93
CA GLY A 78 -13.54 -5.26 54.19
C GLY A 78 -14.32 -4.92 52.91
N GLN A 79 -15.35 -4.07 53.04
CA GLN A 79 -16.13 -3.58 51.88
C GLN A 79 -15.25 -2.87 50.84
N LYS A 80 -14.23 -2.13 51.30
CA LYS A 80 -13.28 -1.47 50.40
C LYS A 80 -12.50 -2.50 49.59
N SER A 81 -11.98 -3.54 50.25
CA SER A 81 -11.24 -4.61 49.58
C SER A 81 -12.08 -5.30 48.50
N ASP A 82 -13.36 -5.56 48.79
CA ASP A 82 -14.29 -6.15 47.82
C ASP A 82 -14.58 -5.23 46.64
N LEU A 83 -14.78 -3.93 46.90
CA LEU A 83 -14.97 -2.93 45.85
C LEU A 83 -13.72 -2.72 45.01
N ASP A 84 -12.52 -2.75 45.60
CA ASP A 84 -11.25 -2.65 44.87
C ASP A 84 -11.10 -3.84 43.90
N LYS A 85 -11.44 -5.06 44.34
CA LYS A 85 -11.44 -6.26 43.49
C LYS A 85 -12.46 -6.13 42.35
N ARG A 86 -13.71 -5.76 42.66
CA ARG A 86 -14.77 -5.55 41.65
C ARG A 86 -14.41 -4.46 40.65
N LYS A 87 -13.77 -3.38 41.11
CA LYS A 87 -13.31 -2.30 40.25
C LYS A 87 -12.28 -2.81 39.24
N LYS A 88 -11.30 -3.61 39.69
CA LYS A 88 -10.30 -4.20 38.80
C LYS A 88 -10.94 -5.11 37.74
N GLU A 89 -11.85 -6.00 38.15
CA GLU A 89 -12.57 -6.87 37.22
C GLU A 89 -13.40 -6.07 36.20
N ALA A 90 -14.08 -5.00 36.63
CA ALA A 90 -14.82 -4.11 35.75
C ALA A 90 -13.90 -3.30 34.82
N GLU A 91 -12.71 -2.89 35.28
CA GLU A 91 -11.71 -2.19 34.46
C GLU A 91 -11.16 -3.10 33.35
N ASP A 92 -10.83 -4.35 33.67
CA ASP A 92 -10.37 -5.36 32.72
C ASP A 92 -11.47 -5.70 31.71
N PHE A 93 -12.72 -5.85 32.16
CA PHE A 93 -13.88 -6.09 31.28
C PHE A 93 -14.12 -4.90 30.34
N ALA A 94 -14.14 -3.67 30.85
CA ALA A 94 -14.31 -2.47 30.04
C ALA A 94 -13.18 -2.30 29.01
N ALA A 95 -11.93 -2.59 29.38
CA ALA A 95 -10.80 -2.57 28.46
C ALA A 95 -10.95 -3.61 27.34
N SER A 96 -11.40 -4.83 27.67
CA SER A 96 -11.62 -5.87 26.64
C SER A 96 -12.70 -5.48 25.63
N LYS A 97 -13.78 -4.81 26.07
CA LYS A 97 -14.84 -4.28 25.21
C LYS A 97 -14.37 -3.14 24.30
N GLU A 98 -13.49 -2.28 24.80
CA GLU A 98 -12.85 -1.25 23.97
C GLU A 98 -11.94 -1.86 22.90
N VAL A 99 -11.17 -2.90 23.23
CA VAL A 99 -10.35 -3.65 22.26
C VAL A 99 -11.20 -4.33 21.20
N GLU A 100 -12.31 -4.96 21.59
CA GLU A 100 -13.27 -5.60 20.67
C GLU A 100 -13.85 -4.58 19.68
N ARG A 101 -14.33 -3.44 20.19
CA ARG A 101 -14.81 -2.31 19.40
C ARG A 101 -13.75 -1.82 18.42
N ASP A 102 -12.55 -1.51 18.91
CA ASP A 102 -11.49 -0.91 18.08
C ASP A 102 -11.01 -1.87 17.00
N ARG A 103 -10.99 -3.18 17.27
CA ARG A 103 -10.74 -4.21 16.26
C ARG A 103 -11.79 -4.18 15.16
N LYS A 104 -13.07 -4.00 15.49
CA LYS A 104 -14.14 -3.91 14.49
C LYS A 104 -14.07 -2.62 13.66
N ILE A 105 -13.67 -1.49 14.25
CA ILE A 105 -13.49 -0.24 13.48
C ILE A 105 -12.39 -0.42 12.40
N ARG A 106 -11.33 -1.19 12.69
CA ARG A 106 -10.21 -1.41 11.75
C ARG A 106 -10.59 -2.18 10.49
N VAL A 107 -11.69 -2.93 10.47
CA VAL A 107 -12.16 -3.63 9.26
C VAL A 107 -12.98 -2.73 8.33
N ILE A 108 -13.35 -1.53 8.80
CA ILE A 108 -14.14 -0.58 8.01
C ILE A 108 -13.20 0.30 7.20
N GLY A 109 -13.41 0.32 5.88
CA GLY A 109 -12.63 1.12 4.96
C GLY A 109 -12.83 2.61 5.15
N ASN A 110 -11.88 3.39 4.64
CA ASN A 110 -11.94 4.84 4.62
C ASN A 110 -13.11 5.34 3.77
N TYR A 111 -13.48 6.61 3.93
CA TYR A 111 -14.48 7.25 3.09
C TYR A 111 -14.06 7.22 1.62
N VAL A 112 -14.92 6.68 0.75
CA VAL A 112 -14.69 6.71 -0.70
C VAL A 112 -14.97 8.11 -1.23
N HIS A 113 -14.00 8.73 -1.89
CA HIS A 113 -14.15 10.06 -2.48
C HIS A 113 -15.27 10.09 -3.54
N ALA A 114 -15.99 11.19 -3.68
CA ALA A 114 -17.17 11.28 -4.54
C ALA A 114 -16.87 11.02 -6.03
N SER A 115 -15.64 11.31 -6.48
CA SER A 115 -15.21 11.10 -7.86
C SER A 115 -14.82 9.66 -8.20
N VAL A 116 -14.79 8.74 -7.24
CA VAL A 116 -14.37 7.35 -7.47
C VAL A 116 -15.48 6.60 -8.21
N PRO A 117 -15.18 5.91 -9.34
CA PRO A 117 -16.17 5.12 -10.06
C PRO A 117 -16.67 3.96 -9.17
N VAL A 118 -17.99 3.78 -9.12
CA VAL A 118 -18.62 2.78 -8.25
C VAL A 118 -18.86 1.50 -9.03
N SER A 119 -17.96 0.53 -8.88
CA SER A 119 -18.06 -0.82 -9.43
C SER A 119 -17.22 -1.80 -8.61
N ASP A 120 -17.53 -3.08 -8.72
CA ASP A 120 -16.75 -4.21 -8.18
C ASP A 120 -15.95 -4.93 -9.29
N ASN A 121 -15.97 -4.39 -10.51
CA ASN A 121 -15.23 -4.90 -11.65
C ASN A 121 -14.14 -3.91 -12.07
N GLU A 122 -12.87 -4.34 -12.04
CA GLU A 122 -11.74 -3.51 -12.47
C GLU A 122 -11.77 -3.20 -13.99
N ASP A 123 -12.52 -3.95 -14.80
CA ASP A 123 -12.76 -3.56 -16.20
C ASP A 123 -13.51 -2.22 -16.34
N ASP A 124 -14.21 -1.79 -15.27
CA ASP A 124 -14.90 -0.50 -15.20
C ASP A 124 -13.98 0.64 -14.69
N ASN A 125 -12.68 0.39 -14.53
CA ASN A 125 -11.70 1.43 -14.21
C ASN A 125 -11.76 2.55 -15.28
N GLN A 126 -11.80 3.80 -14.83
CA GLN A 126 -11.97 4.93 -15.73
C GLN A 126 -10.62 5.45 -16.21
N VAL A 127 -10.36 5.44 -17.52
CA VAL A 127 -9.20 6.12 -18.10
C VAL A 127 -9.35 7.64 -17.91
N ILE A 128 -8.42 8.24 -17.16
CA ILE A 128 -8.38 9.67 -16.86
C ILE A 128 -7.55 10.41 -17.90
N LYS A 129 -6.44 9.81 -18.32
CA LYS A 129 -5.46 10.43 -19.23
C LYS A 129 -4.66 9.35 -19.95
N THR A 130 -4.24 9.63 -21.17
CA THR A 130 -3.31 8.79 -21.94
C THR A 130 -2.16 9.64 -22.43
N TRP A 131 -0.96 9.08 -22.42
CA TRP A 131 0.23 9.72 -22.94
C TRP A 131 1.09 8.73 -23.74
N THR A 132 1.53 9.17 -24.91
CA THR A 132 2.38 8.40 -25.81
C THR A 132 3.48 9.32 -26.36
N PRO A 133 4.76 8.90 -26.37
CA PRO A 133 5.83 9.64 -27.03
C PRO A 133 5.51 9.87 -28.52
N ALA A 134 5.87 11.03 -29.06
CA ALA A 134 5.54 11.38 -30.46
C ALA A 134 6.17 10.42 -31.50
N ASP A 135 7.28 9.78 -31.14
CA ASP A 135 8.05 8.81 -31.93
C ASP A 135 7.77 7.35 -31.55
N ALA A 136 6.78 7.08 -30.69
CA ALA A 136 6.50 5.73 -30.22
C ALA A 136 5.82 4.86 -31.29
N VAL A 137 6.38 3.67 -31.50
CA VAL A 137 5.77 2.59 -32.28
C VAL A 137 5.12 1.60 -31.32
N MET A 138 3.78 1.64 -31.24
CA MET A 138 2.97 0.84 -30.31
C MET A 138 2.87 -0.64 -30.74
N GLU A 139 2.65 -0.90 -32.03
CA GLU A 139 2.55 -2.24 -32.58
C GLU A 139 3.91 -2.75 -33.08
N ARG A 140 4.39 -3.85 -32.49
CA ARG A 140 5.69 -4.44 -32.81
C ARG A 140 5.54 -5.94 -33.09
N PRO A 141 5.26 -6.37 -34.34
CA PRO A 141 4.94 -7.77 -34.67
C PRO A 141 6.08 -8.76 -34.36
N ASN A 142 7.31 -8.28 -34.19
CA ASN A 142 8.48 -9.09 -33.85
C ASN A 142 9.03 -8.82 -32.44
N CYS A 143 8.26 -8.19 -31.56
CA CYS A 143 8.62 -7.94 -30.17
C CYS A 143 8.90 -9.24 -29.43
N LEU A 144 10.00 -9.30 -28.68
CA LEU A 144 10.25 -10.32 -27.68
C LEU A 144 9.61 -9.87 -26.36
N SER A 145 9.20 -10.84 -25.55
CA SER A 145 8.78 -10.57 -24.18
C SER A 145 9.95 -10.12 -23.31
N HIS A 146 9.68 -9.37 -22.24
CA HIS A 146 10.72 -8.88 -21.33
C HIS A 146 11.67 -9.98 -20.80
N HIS A 147 11.17 -11.19 -20.52
CA HIS A 147 12.00 -12.28 -20.00
C HIS A 147 12.95 -12.86 -21.07
N GLU A 148 12.53 -12.91 -22.33
CA GLU A 148 13.38 -13.31 -23.45
C GLU A 148 14.45 -12.28 -23.72
N VAL A 149 14.10 -10.98 -23.71
CA VAL A 149 15.08 -9.90 -23.84
C VAL A 149 16.12 -9.98 -22.73
N LEU A 150 15.69 -10.14 -21.48
CA LEU A 150 16.60 -10.24 -20.33
C LEU A 150 17.49 -11.49 -20.39
N THR A 151 16.96 -12.61 -20.90
CA THR A 151 17.73 -13.84 -21.16
C THR A 151 18.82 -13.60 -22.22
N ARG A 152 18.47 -12.96 -23.35
CA ARG A 152 19.40 -12.68 -24.44
C ARG A 152 20.50 -11.71 -24.05
N LEU A 153 20.23 -10.79 -23.11
CA LEU A 153 21.24 -9.88 -22.55
C LEU A 153 22.15 -10.55 -21.52
N ASP A 154 21.88 -11.79 -21.12
CA ASP A 154 22.49 -12.41 -19.95
C ASP A 154 22.33 -11.57 -18.67
N GLY A 155 21.18 -10.89 -18.58
CA GLY A 155 20.88 -9.90 -17.54
C GLY A 155 20.25 -10.47 -16.28
N TYR A 156 19.85 -11.75 -16.29
CA TYR A 156 19.35 -12.44 -15.11
C TYR A 156 19.52 -13.96 -15.19
N ASP A 157 19.45 -14.62 -14.04
CA ASP A 157 19.52 -16.06 -13.87
C ASP A 157 18.30 -16.57 -13.06
N PRO A 158 17.20 -16.95 -13.75
CA PRO A 158 16.02 -17.50 -13.10
C PRO A 158 16.21 -18.95 -12.65
N GLU A 159 17.08 -19.73 -13.31
CA GLU A 159 17.29 -21.14 -12.98
C GLU A 159 17.99 -21.29 -11.63
N ARG A 160 19.10 -20.56 -11.44
CA ARG A 160 19.81 -20.55 -10.16
C ARG A 160 19.02 -19.81 -9.09
N GLY A 161 18.28 -18.76 -9.45
CA GLY A 161 17.36 -18.10 -8.53
C GLY A 161 16.32 -19.06 -7.94
N VAL A 162 15.63 -19.82 -8.80
CA VAL A 162 14.65 -20.83 -8.37
C VAL A 162 15.29 -21.92 -7.53
N LYS A 163 16.52 -22.34 -7.87
CA LYS A 163 17.27 -23.32 -7.07
C LYS A 163 17.55 -22.82 -5.64
N VAL A 164 17.76 -21.52 -5.45
CA VAL A 164 18.12 -20.94 -4.14
C VAL A 164 16.88 -20.66 -3.27
N VAL A 165 15.83 -20.05 -3.81
CA VAL A 165 14.68 -19.57 -3.02
C VAL A 165 13.33 -20.19 -3.39
N GLY A 166 13.29 -21.03 -4.42
CA GLY A 166 12.06 -21.64 -4.93
C GLY A 166 11.35 -20.78 -5.99
N HIS A 167 10.05 -21.02 -6.16
CA HIS A 167 9.22 -20.37 -7.18
C HIS A 167 9.41 -18.84 -7.22
N ARG A 168 9.44 -18.25 -8.44
CA ARG A 168 9.72 -16.82 -8.72
C ARG A 168 11.11 -16.31 -8.27
N GLY A 169 12.02 -17.19 -7.83
CA GLY A 169 13.41 -16.82 -7.52
C GLY A 169 14.18 -16.38 -8.77
N TYR A 170 15.00 -15.34 -8.63
CA TYR A 170 15.87 -14.83 -9.71
C TYR A 170 17.18 -14.26 -9.12
N CYS A 171 18.19 -14.10 -9.98
CA CYS A 171 19.34 -13.24 -9.71
C CYS A 171 19.49 -12.26 -10.87
N LEU A 172 19.63 -10.96 -10.60
CA LEU A 172 20.08 -10.01 -11.63
C LEU A 172 21.58 -10.14 -11.84
N THR A 173 22.01 -10.14 -13.10
CA THR A 173 23.41 -10.31 -13.52
C THR A 173 23.80 -9.26 -14.55
N GLY A 174 25.09 -8.95 -14.64
CA GLY A 174 25.62 -8.06 -15.67
C GLY A 174 24.84 -6.75 -15.81
N TYR A 175 24.41 -6.44 -17.03
CA TYR A 175 23.65 -5.22 -17.30
C TYR A 175 22.22 -5.22 -16.73
N GLY A 176 21.60 -6.37 -16.43
CA GLY A 176 20.31 -6.38 -15.74
C GLY A 176 20.42 -5.78 -14.34
N LEU A 177 21.51 -6.08 -13.61
CA LEU A 177 21.80 -5.45 -12.32
C LEU A 177 22.09 -3.95 -12.47
N PHE A 178 22.93 -3.55 -13.45
CA PHE A 178 23.23 -2.13 -13.66
C PHE A 178 22.02 -1.30 -14.08
N LEU A 179 21.11 -1.85 -14.89
CA LEU A 179 19.86 -1.19 -15.24
C LEU A 179 18.94 -1.01 -14.02
N ASN A 180 18.85 -2.01 -13.14
CA ASN A 180 18.10 -1.89 -11.89
C ASN A 180 18.67 -0.78 -10.99
N LEU A 181 19.99 -0.78 -10.78
CA LEU A 181 20.67 0.26 -10.00
C LEU A 181 20.57 1.64 -10.65
N ALA A 182 20.56 1.72 -11.98
CA ALA A 182 20.32 2.96 -12.71
C ALA A 182 18.92 3.52 -12.45
N LEU A 183 17.89 2.68 -12.44
CA LEU A 183 16.52 3.08 -12.09
C LEU A 183 16.40 3.55 -10.64
N VAL A 184 17.05 2.85 -9.69
CA VAL A 184 17.10 3.26 -8.28
C VAL A 184 17.71 4.65 -8.14
N ASN A 185 18.91 4.85 -8.69
CA ASN A 185 19.62 6.12 -8.57
C ASN A 185 18.91 7.26 -9.31
N TYR A 186 18.36 6.99 -10.49
CA TYR A 186 17.60 7.97 -11.24
C TYR A 186 16.32 8.37 -10.50
N GLY A 187 15.56 7.42 -9.96
CA GLY A 187 14.35 7.71 -9.19
C GLY A 187 14.61 8.54 -7.93
N LEU A 188 15.68 8.21 -7.19
CA LEU A 188 16.08 9.00 -6.01
C LEU A 188 16.54 10.42 -6.39
N GLU A 189 17.37 10.58 -7.41
CA GLU A 189 17.79 11.90 -7.90
C GLU A 189 16.58 12.72 -8.38
N PHE A 190 15.65 12.08 -9.10
CA PHE A 190 14.45 12.70 -9.65
C PHE A 190 13.56 13.31 -8.56
N LEU A 191 13.35 12.59 -7.46
CA LEU A 191 12.58 13.06 -6.31
C LEU A 191 13.35 14.06 -5.44
N PHE A 192 14.66 13.85 -5.24
CA PHE A 192 15.52 14.79 -4.50
C PHE A 192 15.47 16.19 -5.13
N ASN A 193 15.55 16.27 -6.46
CA ASN A 193 15.44 17.53 -7.21
C ASN A 193 14.05 18.19 -7.12
N ARG A 194 13.05 17.48 -6.57
CA ARG A 194 11.67 17.97 -6.31
C ARG A 194 11.40 18.22 -4.82
N GLY A 195 12.46 18.26 -4.00
CA GLY A 195 12.35 18.58 -2.57
C GLY A 195 11.88 17.42 -1.69
N TYR A 196 11.90 16.18 -2.20
CA TYR A 196 11.71 15.00 -1.35
C TYR A 196 13.00 14.67 -0.61
N THR A 197 12.88 14.26 0.65
CA THR A 197 14.00 13.80 1.47
C THR A 197 14.24 12.31 1.21
N PRO A 198 15.41 11.89 0.68
CA PRO A 198 15.74 10.48 0.52
C PRO A 198 15.74 9.74 1.85
N ASN A 199 15.09 8.58 1.89
CA ASN A 199 14.97 7.77 3.10
C ASN A 199 15.02 6.28 2.76
N GLN A 200 15.90 5.54 3.43
CA GLN A 200 15.91 4.07 3.39
C GLN A 200 15.43 3.55 4.75
N PRO A 201 14.14 3.18 4.90
CA PRO A 201 13.62 2.70 6.16
C PRO A 201 14.08 1.25 6.46
N PRO A 202 13.93 0.78 7.71
CA PRO A 202 14.09 -0.64 8.04
C PRO A 202 13.17 -1.53 7.19
N GLN A 203 13.69 -2.67 6.73
CA GLN A 203 12.96 -3.59 5.85
C GLN A 203 12.11 -4.64 6.60
N PHE A 204 12.05 -4.54 7.92
CA PHE A 204 11.16 -5.30 8.76
C PHE A 204 10.61 -4.42 9.88
N MET A 205 9.37 -4.69 10.30
CA MET A 205 8.67 -3.93 11.34
C MET A 205 8.21 -4.83 12.47
N LEU A 206 8.11 -4.25 13.67
CA LEU A 206 7.42 -4.88 14.80
C LEU A 206 5.97 -5.17 14.41
N LYS A 207 5.44 -6.32 14.84
CA LYS A 207 4.05 -6.73 14.59
C LYS A 207 3.03 -5.64 14.91
N ASP A 208 3.18 -5.00 16.07
CA ASP A 208 2.20 -4.01 16.55
C ASP A 208 2.21 -2.72 15.71
N LEU A 209 3.37 -2.31 15.18
CA LEU A 209 3.45 -1.19 14.25
C LEU A 209 2.93 -1.57 12.88
N MET A 210 3.29 -2.75 12.37
CA MET A 210 2.76 -3.25 11.09
C MET A 210 1.21 -3.32 11.12
N ALA A 211 0.62 -3.72 12.24
CA ALA A 211 -0.84 -3.81 12.41
C ALA A 211 -1.56 -2.44 12.45
N LYS A 212 -0.82 -1.32 12.52
CA LYS A 212 -1.36 0.04 12.39
C LYS A 212 -1.33 0.55 10.95
N THR A 213 -0.46 -0.01 10.10
CA THR A 213 -0.20 0.46 8.72
C THR A 213 -0.78 -0.48 7.67
N ALA A 214 -0.83 -1.78 7.95
CA ALA A 214 -1.35 -2.83 7.08
C ALA A 214 -2.73 -3.34 7.53
N GLN A 215 -3.51 -3.82 6.57
CA GLN A 215 -4.80 -4.48 6.77
C GLN A 215 -4.61 -5.94 7.19
N LEU A 216 -5.63 -6.54 7.81
CA LEU A 216 -5.53 -7.89 8.37
C LEU A 216 -5.25 -8.94 7.29
N GLU A 217 -5.90 -8.82 6.14
CA GLU A 217 -5.77 -9.71 4.98
C GLU A 217 -4.31 -9.75 4.48
N GLN A 218 -3.59 -8.61 4.57
CA GLN A 218 -2.19 -8.51 4.15
C GLN A 218 -1.24 -9.37 4.99
N PHE A 219 -1.56 -9.65 6.27
CA PHE A 219 -0.72 -10.51 7.11
C PHE A 219 -0.67 -11.94 6.57
N ASP A 220 -1.81 -12.44 6.11
CA ASP A 220 -1.93 -13.81 5.62
C ASP A 220 -1.41 -13.91 4.18
N GLU A 221 -1.82 -12.97 3.33
CA GLU A 221 -1.63 -13.07 1.87
C GLU A 221 -0.34 -12.41 1.35
N GLU A 222 0.16 -11.35 1.99
CA GLU A 222 1.25 -10.53 1.45
C GLU A 222 2.54 -10.59 2.28
N LEU A 223 2.45 -10.56 3.61
CA LEU A 223 3.61 -10.29 4.48
C LEU A 223 4.36 -11.56 4.91
N TYR A 224 5.67 -11.59 4.68
CA TYR A 224 6.55 -12.60 5.28
C TYR A 224 6.81 -12.31 6.75
N LYS A 225 6.69 -13.33 7.60
CA LYS A 225 6.96 -13.23 9.03
C LYS A 225 8.42 -13.57 9.34
N VAL A 226 9.04 -12.78 10.22
CA VAL A 226 10.38 -12.98 10.75
C VAL A 226 10.27 -13.31 12.22
N THR A 227 10.72 -14.51 12.59
CA THR A 227 10.66 -15.02 13.97
C THR A 227 12.09 -15.15 14.50
N GLU A 228 12.37 -14.47 15.60
CA GLU A 228 13.71 -14.42 16.24
C GLU A 228 13.86 -15.49 17.34
N SER A 229 12.76 -15.84 18.00
CA SER A 229 12.71 -16.85 19.06
C SER A 229 11.35 -17.55 19.09
N GLU A 230 11.18 -18.54 19.96
CA GLU A 230 9.86 -19.15 20.19
C GLU A 230 8.83 -18.16 20.77
N ASP A 231 9.28 -17.04 21.33
CA ASP A 231 8.40 -15.98 21.81
C ASP A 231 7.82 -15.16 20.64
N LYS A 232 6.55 -15.45 20.34
CA LYS A 232 5.75 -14.76 19.30
C LYS A 232 5.57 -13.26 19.56
N SER A 233 5.85 -12.76 20.77
CA SER A 233 5.83 -11.31 21.05
C SER A 233 6.96 -10.58 20.31
N THR A 234 8.03 -11.31 19.93
CA THR A 234 9.19 -10.78 19.21
C THR A 234 9.06 -10.88 17.68
N ASP A 235 7.94 -11.44 17.18
CA ASP A 235 7.66 -11.59 15.75
C ASP A 235 7.67 -10.22 15.05
N LYS A 236 8.37 -10.19 13.92
CA LYS A 236 8.47 -9.05 13.01
C LYS A 236 7.92 -9.46 11.65
N TYR A 237 7.71 -8.50 10.76
CA TYR A 237 7.27 -8.75 9.39
C TYR A 237 8.16 -8.00 8.42
N LEU A 238 8.58 -8.68 7.34
CA LEU A 238 9.21 -8.01 6.21
C LEU A 238 8.19 -7.08 5.54
N ILE A 239 8.65 -5.92 5.09
CA ILE A 239 7.77 -4.91 4.49
C ILE A 239 7.40 -5.29 3.05
N ALA A 240 6.15 -5.03 2.66
CA ALA A 240 5.68 -5.16 1.27
C ALA A 240 5.88 -3.87 0.44
N THR A 241 6.24 -2.77 1.12
CA THR A 241 6.46 -1.43 0.58
C THR A 241 7.16 -0.55 1.63
N SER A 242 7.99 0.41 1.21
CA SER A 242 8.57 1.42 2.12
C SER A 242 7.52 2.35 2.73
N GLU A 243 6.33 2.45 2.15
CA GLU A 243 5.18 3.15 2.72
C GLU A 243 4.84 2.69 4.15
N GLN A 244 4.95 1.39 4.44
CA GLN A 244 4.63 0.83 5.76
C GLN A 244 5.53 1.40 6.86
N PRO A 245 6.87 1.32 6.78
CA PRO A 245 7.72 1.93 7.80
C PRO A 245 7.76 3.46 7.71
N LEU A 246 7.62 4.07 6.52
CA LEU A 246 7.60 5.53 6.38
C LEU A 246 6.39 6.16 7.06
N SER A 247 5.21 5.54 6.94
CA SER A 247 4.01 6.01 7.63
C SER A 247 4.19 5.97 9.14
N ALA A 248 4.88 4.96 9.67
CA ALA A 248 5.12 4.80 11.11
C ALA A 248 6.26 5.66 11.68
N LEU A 249 7.03 6.38 10.86
CA LEU A 249 8.16 7.19 11.36
C LEU A 249 7.75 8.25 12.38
N HIS A 250 6.55 8.80 12.21
CA HIS A 250 6.00 9.86 13.06
C HIS A 250 4.94 9.33 14.04
N ASP A 251 4.94 8.02 14.35
CA ASP A 251 3.97 7.45 15.29
C ASP A 251 3.98 8.20 16.63
N SER A 252 2.78 8.57 17.08
CA SER A 252 2.52 9.31 18.31
C SER A 252 3.02 10.77 18.34
N GLU A 253 3.54 11.30 17.23
CA GLU A 253 4.01 12.68 17.15
C GLU A 253 2.88 13.72 16.99
N TRP A 254 3.23 14.99 17.19
CA TRP A 254 2.34 16.13 17.02
C TRP A 254 2.96 17.18 16.11
N LEU A 255 2.62 17.13 14.83
CA LEU A 255 3.20 17.98 13.79
C LEU A 255 2.55 19.36 13.75
N GLN A 256 3.38 20.37 13.52
CA GLN A 256 2.99 21.77 13.36
C GLN A 256 2.89 22.17 11.89
N GLU A 257 2.17 23.25 11.62
CA GLU A 257 1.90 23.73 10.26
C GLU A 257 3.17 23.99 9.44
N LYS A 258 4.22 24.55 10.06
CA LYS A 258 5.50 24.87 9.41
C LYS A 258 6.33 23.65 9.01
N GLU A 259 5.98 22.47 9.50
CA GLU A 259 6.69 21.21 9.21
C GLU A 259 6.09 20.52 7.97
N LEU A 260 4.91 20.94 7.51
CA LEU A 260 4.18 20.31 6.42
C LEU A 260 4.27 21.15 5.13
N PRO A 261 4.31 20.51 3.94
CA PRO A 261 4.29 19.06 3.75
C PRO A 261 5.65 18.40 4.02
N ILE A 262 5.64 17.21 4.64
CA ILE A 262 6.82 16.34 4.74
C ILE A 262 6.79 15.39 3.55
N LYS A 263 7.86 15.38 2.74
CA LYS A 263 7.98 14.57 1.52
C LYS A 263 9.17 13.62 1.65
N TYR A 264 8.93 12.31 1.59
CA TYR A 264 9.96 11.27 1.61
C TYR A 264 10.09 10.56 0.26
N ALA A 265 11.33 10.42 -0.21
CA ALA A 265 11.69 9.54 -1.31
C ALA A 265 12.20 8.21 -0.71
N GLY A 266 11.27 7.29 -0.51
CA GLY A 266 11.49 6.00 0.12
C GLY A 266 12.16 4.99 -0.79
N TYR A 267 13.32 4.46 -0.43
CA TYR A 267 13.93 3.32 -1.12
C TYR A 267 13.96 2.09 -0.22
N SER A 268 13.41 0.97 -0.71
CA SER A 268 13.57 -0.32 -0.04
C SER A 268 13.44 -1.49 -1.01
N THR A 269 13.99 -2.62 -0.61
CA THR A 269 13.55 -3.92 -1.11
C THR A 269 12.19 -4.23 -0.48
N CYS A 270 11.26 -4.72 -1.30
CA CYS A 270 9.89 -5.08 -0.95
C CYS A 270 9.73 -6.59 -1.03
N TYR A 271 9.03 -7.17 -0.04
CA TYR A 271 8.81 -8.60 0.06
C TYR A 271 7.31 -8.93 0.03
N ARG A 272 6.88 -9.72 -0.96
CA ARG A 272 5.47 -10.11 -1.12
C ARG A 272 5.33 -11.61 -1.34
N LYS A 273 4.51 -12.27 -0.53
CA LYS A 273 4.18 -13.70 -0.70
C LYS A 273 3.47 -14.00 -2.01
N GLU A 274 2.75 -13.02 -2.58
CA GLU A 274 1.98 -13.16 -3.83
C GLU A 274 0.98 -14.34 -3.81
N ALA A 275 0.43 -14.65 -2.62
CA ALA A 275 -0.57 -15.69 -2.46
C ALA A 275 -1.82 -15.35 -3.31
N GLY A 276 -2.37 -16.32 -4.05
CA GLY A 276 -3.55 -16.12 -4.91
C GLY A 276 -3.25 -15.80 -6.39
N SER A 277 -2.00 -15.52 -6.76
CA SER A 277 -1.61 -15.21 -8.15
C SER A 277 -1.08 -16.42 -8.95
N HIS A 278 -1.44 -17.65 -8.56
CA HIS A 278 -0.87 -18.88 -9.13
C HIS A 278 -0.95 -18.90 -10.68
N GLY A 279 0.21 -18.93 -11.33
CA GLY A 279 0.36 -19.01 -12.78
C GLY A 279 0.28 -17.69 -13.55
N LYS A 280 -0.17 -16.58 -12.95
CA LYS A 280 -0.18 -15.26 -13.60
C LYS A 280 1.22 -14.62 -13.58
N ASP A 281 1.64 -14.07 -14.73
CA ASP A 281 2.93 -13.40 -14.93
C ASP A 281 4.11 -14.18 -14.30
N ALA A 282 4.15 -15.49 -14.54
CA ALA A 282 5.06 -16.39 -13.85
C ALA A 282 6.51 -16.31 -14.34
N TRP A 283 6.76 -15.72 -15.51
CA TRP A 283 8.07 -15.72 -16.18
C TRP A 283 8.69 -14.33 -16.16
N GLY A 284 10.01 -14.27 -15.97
CA GLY A 284 10.75 -13.01 -15.83
C GLY A 284 10.66 -12.43 -14.43
N ILE A 285 10.73 -11.10 -14.33
CA ILE A 285 10.80 -10.35 -13.06
C ILE A 285 9.62 -9.38 -12.85
N PHE A 286 8.54 -9.51 -13.63
CA PHE A 286 7.37 -8.63 -13.53
C PHE A 286 6.58 -8.85 -12.22
N ARG A 287 6.43 -10.10 -11.79
CA ARG A 287 5.79 -10.47 -10.53
C ARG A 287 6.68 -11.46 -9.78
N VAL A 288 7.32 -11.01 -8.71
CA VAL A 288 8.33 -11.74 -7.94
C VAL A 288 8.16 -11.47 -6.45
N HIS A 289 8.75 -12.33 -5.60
CA HIS A 289 8.63 -12.21 -4.14
C HIS A 289 9.48 -11.10 -3.53
N GLN A 290 10.54 -10.70 -4.23
CA GLN A 290 11.48 -9.67 -3.82
C GLN A 290 11.68 -8.73 -5.00
N PHE A 291 11.64 -7.41 -4.77
CA PHE A 291 11.88 -6.39 -5.79
C PHE A 291 12.24 -5.06 -5.12
N GLU A 292 12.90 -4.14 -5.81
CA GLU A 292 13.16 -2.79 -5.30
C GLU A 292 12.09 -1.78 -5.73
N LYS A 293 11.85 -0.79 -4.86
CA LYS A 293 10.89 0.27 -5.13
C LYS A 293 11.35 1.62 -4.61
N ILE A 294 11.16 2.65 -5.44
CA ILE A 294 11.21 4.05 -5.05
C ILE A 294 9.78 4.55 -4.83
N GLU A 295 9.51 5.05 -3.64
CA GLU A 295 8.21 5.47 -3.14
C GLU A 295 8.20 6.98 -2.86
N GLN A 296 7.11 7.63 -3.23
CA GLN A 296 6.72 8.93 -2.74
C GLN A 296 5.83 8.74 -1.51
N PHE A 297 6.23 9.23 -0.36
CA PHE A 297 5.35 9.28 0.82
C PHE A 297 5.25 10.72 1.31
N VAL A 298 4.02 11.23 1.46
CA VAL A 298 3.78 12.64 1.80
C VAL A 298 2.80 12.75 2.96
N LEU A 299 3.19 13.50 3.99
CA LEU A 299 2.28 13.99 5.03
C LEU A 299 1.92 15.44 4.74
N THR A 300 0.63 15.74 4.73
CA THR A 300 0.06 17.05 4.37
C THR A 300 -0.88 17.57 5.44
N LYS A 301 -1.19 18.87 5.37
CA LYS A 301 -2.37 19.41 6.06
C LYS A 301 -3.63 18.81 5.42
N PRO A 302 -4.72 18.62 6.19
CA PRO A 302 -5.95 18.06 5.65
C PRO A 302 -6.48 18.74 4.38
N GLU A 303 -6.43 20.07 4.35
CA GLU A 303 -6.89 20.93 3.26
C GLU A 303 -6.05 20.83 1.98
N ASP A 304 -4.79 20.43 2.08
CA ASP A 304 -3.84 20.40 0.96
C ASP A 304 -3.75 19.01 0.29
N SER A 305 -4.35 17.97 0.89
CA SER A 305 -4.08 16.58 0.48
C SER A 305 -4.52 16.27 -0.95
N TRP A 306 -5.63 16.84 -1.42
CA TRP A 306 -6.10 16.59 -2.79
C TRP A 306 -5.23 17.26 -3.85
N GLN A 307 -4.66 18.43 -3.54
CA GLN A 307 -3.66 19.04 -4.42
C GLN A 307 -2.39 18.18 -4.45
N ALA A 308 -1.90 17.75 -3.28
CA ALA A 308 -0.73 16.87 -3.19
C ALA A 308 -0.93 15.53 -3.93
N PHE A 309 -2.15 14.97 -3.91
CA PHE A 309 -2.48 13.74 -4.64
C PHE A 309 -2.27 13.90 -6.16
N GLU A 310 -2.76 15.00 -6.74
CA GLU A 310 -2.57 15.28 -8.17
C GLU A 310 -1.09 15.61 -8.48
N GLU A 311 -0.38 16.32 -7.59
CA GLU A 311 1.07 16.59 -7.73
C GLU A 311 1.94 15.32 -7.67
N MET A 312 1.61 14.37 -6.79
CA MET A 312 2.31 13.09 -6.68
C MET A 312 2.11 12.22 -7.92
N MET A 313 0.88 12.18 -8.46
CA MET A 313 0.60 11.48 -9.71
C MET A 313 1.35 12.14 -10.88
N ALA A 314 1.30 13.48 -10.99
CA ALA A 314 2.05 14.21 -12.02
C ALA A 314 3.56 13.96 -11.92
N THR A 315 4.11 13.87 -10.71
CA THR A 315 5.53 13.52 -10.48
C THR A 315 5.86 12.13 -11.04
N SER A 316 5.00 11.14 -10.80
CA SER A 316 5.17 9.82 -11.41
C SER A 316 5.01 9.86 -12.93
N GLU A 317 4.01 10.56 -13.47
CA GLU A 317 3.84 10.76 -14.91
C GLU A 317 5.11 11.33 -15.56
N GLU A 318 5.66 12.42 -15.05
CA GLU A 318 6.89 13.04 -15.55
C GLU A 318 8.08 12.07 -15.55
N PHE A 319 8.17 11.19 -14.56
CA PHE A 319 9.21 10.16 -14.51
C PHE A 319 9.08 9.18 -15.69
N TYR A 320 7.90 8.62 -15.95
CA TYR A 320 7.69 7.71 -17.09
C TYR A 320 7.77 8.42 -18.45
N GLN A 321 7.38 9.70 -18.52
CA GLN A 321 7.58 10.53 -19.71
C GLN A 321 9.06 10.71 -20.03
N SER A 322 9.90 10.95 -19.02
CA SER A 322 11.35 11.07 -19.19
C SER A 322 12.02 9.77 -19.67
N LEU A 323 11.42 8.62 -19.31
CA LEU A 323 11.80 7.30 -19.81
C LEU A 323 11.17 6.97 -21.17
N LYS A 324 10.36 7.87 -21.75
CA LYS A 324 9.61 7.69 -22.99
C LYS A 324 8.79 6.38 -23.03
N LEU A 325 8.17 6.01 -21.91
CA LEU A 325 7.30 4.83 -21.83
C LEU A 325 5.84 5.26 -22.01
N PRO A 326 5.12 4.78 -23.04
CA PRO A 326 3.70 5.09 -23.20
C PRO A 326 2.89 4.56 -22.02
N TYR A 327 1.88 5.31 -21.58
CA TYR A 327 1.03 4.91 -20.46
C TYR A 327 -0.37 5.53 -20.54
N HIS A 328 -1.27 5.02 -19.70
CA HIS A 328 -2.47 5.72 -19.29
C HIS A 328 -2.58 5.79 -17.77
N VAL A 329 -3.37 6.74 -17.28
CA VAL A 329 -3.72 6.87 -15.87
C VAL A 329 -5.18 6.46 -15.73
N VAL A 330 -5.47 5.53 -14.83
CA VAL A 330 -6.80 5.02 -14.55
C VAL A 330 -7.23 5.35 -13.13
N ALA A 331 -8.50 5.70 -12.97
CA ALA A 331 -9.15 5.79 -11.66
C ALA A 331 -9.73 4.44 -11.28
N ILE A 332 -9.26 3.92 -10.15
CA ILE A 332 -9.63 2.60 -9.69
C ILE A 332 -11.02 2.62 -9.07
N VAL A 333 -11.82 1.60 -9.42
CA VAL A 333 -13.17 1.41 -8.91
C VAL A 333 -13.21 1.20 -7.40
N SER A 334 -14.31 1.59 -6.77
CA SER A 334 -14.43 1.59 -5.32
C SER A 334 -14.33 0.20 -4.66
N GLY A 335 -14.73 -0.88 -5.34
CA GLY A 335 -14.61 -2.25 -4.84
C GLY A 335 -13.15 -2.74 -4.75
N ALA A 336 -12.27 -2.22 -5.61
CA ALA A 336 -10.83 -2.56 -5.64
C ALA A 336 -9.97 -1.67 -4.73
N LEU A 337 -10.56 -0.69 -4.04
CA LEU A 337 -9.82 0.14 -3.09
C LEU A 337 -9.54 -0.64 -1.80
N ASN A 338 -8.27 -0.66 -1.39
CA ASN A 338 -7.90 -1.13 -0.06
C ASN A 338 -8.52 -0.21 1.03
N ASN A 339 -8.65 -0.71 2.27
CA ASN A 339 -9.30 0.03 3.36
C ASN A 339 -8.71 1.42 3.65
N ALA A 340 -7.42 1.66 3.40
CA ALA A 340 -6.82 2.98 3.69
C ALA A 340 -7.17 4.04 2.63
N ALA A 341 -7.22 3.68 1.35
CA ALA A 341 -7.33 4.65 0.26
C ALA A 341 -8.76 5.22 0.16
N ALA A 342 -8.88 6.55 0.14
CA ALA A 342 -10.12 7.25 -0.19
C ALA A 342 -10.31 7.39 -1.72
N LYS A 343 -9.20 7.46 -2.46
CA LYS A 343 -9.10 7.50 -3.92
C LYS A 343 -7.75 6.92 -4.33
N LYS A 344 -7.71 6.14 -5.41
CA LYS A 344 -6.49 5.59 -6.00
C LYS A 344 -6.45 5.84 -7.50
N TYR A 345 -5.29 6.26 -8.00
CA TYR A 345 -4.93 6.28 -9.41
C TYR A 345 -3.83 5.28 -9.67
N ASP A 346 -3.96 4.51 -10.75
CA ASP A 346 -2.88 3.68 -11.25
C ASP A 346 -2.36 4.24 -12.57
N LEU A 347 -1.04 4.26 -12.75
CA LEU A 347 -0.41 4.45 -14.05
C LEU A 347 -0.03 3.08 -14.58
N GLU A 348 -0.63 2.73 -15.71
CA GLU A 348 -0.37 1.49 -16.40
C GLU A 348 0.37 1.80 -17.69
N ALA A 349 1.55 1.21 -17.86
CA ALA A 349 2.41 1.44 -19.02
C ALA A 349 2.18 0.37 -20.10
N TRP A 350 2.41 0.74 -21.36
CA TRP A 350 2.21 -0.14 -22.50
C TRP A 350 3.30 -1.21 -22.60
N PHE A 351 2.87 -2.48 -22.70
CA PHE A 351 3.75 -3.63 -22.95
C PHE A 351 3.52 -4.16 -24.37
N PRO A 352 4.43 -3.88 -25.33
CA PRO A 352 4.20 -4.19 -26.74
C PRO A 352 4.20 -5.69 -27.07
N PHE A 353 4.77 -6.57 -26.25
CA PHE A 353 4.68 -8.01 -26.48
C PHE A 353 3.27 -8.53 -26.16
N GLN A 354 2.75 -8.20 -24.97
CA GLN A 354 1.42 -8.60 -24.52
C GLN A 354 0.30 -7.80 -25.20
N GLN A 355 0.63 -6.60 -25.72
CA GLN A 355 -0.33 -5.65 -26.29
C GLN A 355 -1.40 -5.19 -25.29
N GLU A 356 -0.97 -4.95 -24.06
CA GLU A 356 -1.82 -4.48 -22.96
C GLU A 356 -1.08 -3.43 -22.12
N TYR A 357 -1.84 -2.60 -21.41
CA TYR A 357 -1.32 -1.74 -20.37
C TYR A 357 -1.17 -2.55 -19.08
N LYS A 358 -0.07 -2.35 -18.34
CA LYS A 358 0.18 -3.00 -17.04
C LYS A 358 0.58 -2.00 -15.98
N GLU A 359 0.03 -2.20 -14.78
CA GLU A 359 0.27 -1.39 -13.59
C GLU A 359 1.76 -1.32 -13.20
N LEU A 360 2.30 -0.09 -13.21
CA LEU A 360 3.65 0.23 -12.72
C LEU A 360 3.63 1.17 -11.50
N VAL A 361 2.56 1.95 -11.35
CA VAL A 361 2.38 2.88 -10.23
C VAL A 361 0.98 2.76 -9.68
N SER A 362 0.87 2.81 -8.36
CA SER A 362 -0.34 3.21 -7.64
C SER A 362 -0.06 4.48 -6.86
N CYS A 363 -0.99 5.43 -6.88
CA CYS A 363 -1.01 6.67 -6.11
C CYS A 363 -2.32 6.74 -5.32
N SER A 364 -2.23 6.86 -4.00
CA SER A 364 -3.37 6.83 -3.08
C SER A 364 -3.38 8.04 -2.16
N ASN A 365 -4.57 8.62 -1.95
CA ASN A 365 -4.81 9.52 -0.83
C ASN A 365 -5.53 8.76 0.28
N CYS A 366 -4.87 8.60 1.43
CA CYS A 366 -5.42 7.86 2.57
C CYS A 366 -6.09 8.77 3.60
N LEU A 367 -6.16 10.08 3.35
CA LEU A 367 -6.64 11.09 4.31
C LEU A 367 -5.99 10.85 5.68
N ASP A 368 -6.76 10.94 6.76
CA ASP A 368 -6.30 10.70 8.12
C ASP A 368 -6.42 9.24 8.60
N TYR A 369 -6.72 8.29 7.69
CA TYR A 369 -7.03 6.92 8.08
C TYR A 369 -5.83 6.25 8.78
N GLN A 370 -4.65 6.36 8.20
CA GLN A 370 -3.43 5.76 8.74
C GLN A 370 -2.86 6.61 9.89
N SER A 371 -2.84 7.93 9.73
CA SER A 371 -2.33 8.86 10.75
C SER A 371 -3.11 8.79 12.05
N ARG A 372 -4.42 8.49 12.01
CA ARG A 372 -5.22 8.22 13.22
C ARG A 372 -4.81 6.94 13.92
N ALA A 373 -4.55 5.86 13.19
CA ALA A 373 -4.10 4.59 13.77
C ALA A 373 -2.70 4.72 14.40
N LEU A 374 -1.86 5.59 13.83
CA LEU A 374 -0.51 5.91 14.26
C LEU A 374 -0.43 7.11 15.21
N GLU A 375 -1.56 7.72 15.56
CA GLU A 375 -1.63 8.92 16.41
C GLU A 375 -0.75 10.12 15.96
N ILE A 376 -0.61 10.34 14.65
CA ILE A 376 0.15 11.45 14.03
C ILE A 376 -0.75 12.69 13.94
N ARG A 377 -0.67 13.55 14.95
CA ARG A 377 -1.61 14.67 15.15
C ARG A 377 -1.13 15.93 14.45
N PHE A 378 -2.07 16.84 14.19
CA PHE A 378 -1.82 18.11 13.51
C PHE A 378 -2.30 19.31 14.34
N GLY A 379 -1.49 20.37 14.42
CA GLY A 379 -1.90 21.69 14.91
C GLY A 379 -1.71 21.88 16.42
N VAL A 380 -2.63 22.60 17.07
CA VAL A 380 -2.64 22.77 18.54
C VAL A 380 -4.01 22.35 19.05
N LYS A 381 -4.06 21.41 20.00
CA LYS A 381 -5.33 21.04 20.65
C LYS A 381 -5.78 22.16 21.57
N LYS A 382 -6.89 22.82 21.23
CA LYS A 382 -7.55 23.73 22.17
C LYS A 382 -8.36 22.90 23.16
N ALA A 383 -8.49 23.39 24.39
CA ALA A 383 -9.28 22.71 25.43
C ALA A 383 -10.75 22.50 25.03
N THR A 384 -11.25 23.31 24.10
CA THR A 384 -12.61 23.25 23.53
C THR A 384 -12.78 22.24 22.41
N ASP A 385 -11.69 21.69 21.87
CA ASP A 385 -11.77 20.82 20.71
C ASP A 385 -12.26 19.42 21.12
N LEU A 386 -13.39 19.02 20.56
CA LEU A 386 -13.99 17.70 20.77
C LEU A 386 -13.23 16.59 20.04
N LYS A 387 -12.52 16.92 18.95
CA LYS A 387 -11.77 15.99 18.12
C LYS A 387 -10.32 16.43 17.99
N LYS A 388 -9.41 15.45 17.93
CA LYS A 388 -8.03 15.69 17.49
C LYS A 388 -8.05 15.82 15.97
N THR A 389 -7.24 16.73 15.44
CA THR A 389 -6.94 16.82 14.02
C THR A 389 -5.69 15.99 13.74
N TYR A 390 -5.68 15.30 12.61
CA TYR A 390 -4.57 14.46 12.17
C TYR A 390 -4.10 14.92 10.79
N VAL A 391 -2.85 14.65 10.47
CA VAL A 391 -2.32 14.91 9.12
C VAL A 391 -2.95 13.96 8.10
N HIS A 392 -2.98 14.37 6.82
CA HIS A 392 -3.34 13.46 5.74
C HIS A 392 -2.08 12.75 5.20
N ALA A 393 -2.16 11.44 5.03
CA ALA A 393 -1.09 10.60 4.50
C ALA A 393 -1.39 10.20 3.05
N LEU A 394 -0.39 10.32 2.19
CA LEU A 394 -0.45 9.94 0.79
C LEU A 394 0.77 9.09 0.43
N ASN A 395 0.56 8.13 -0.46
CA ASN A 395 1.63 7.29 -1.00
C ASN A 395 1.49 7.18 -2.51
N ALA A 396 2.62 7.15 -3.22
CA ALA A 396 2.65 6.84 -4.63
C ALA A 396 3.94 6.13 -5.00
N THR A 397 3.86 5.04 -5.76
CA THR A 397 5.05 4.46 -6.37
C THR A 397 5.64 5.48 -7.36
N LEU A 398 6.94 5.76 -7.28
CA LEU A 398 7.66 6.38 -8.39
C LEU A 398 8.08 5.31 -9.39
N CYS A 399 8.79 4.30 -8.90
CA CYS A 399 9.39 3.26 -9.74
C CYS A 399 9.50 1.94 -8.97
N ALA A 400 8.70 0.94 -9.33
CA ALA A 400 8.99 -0.46 -8.99
C ALA A 400 10.01 -0.96 -10.03
N THR A 401 11.26 -1.12 -9.63
CA THR A 401 12.39 -1.10 -10.58
C THR A 401 12.39 -2.32 -11.49
N GLU A 402 12.08 -3.51 -10.99
CA GLU A 402 11.99 -4.72 -11.83
C GLU A 402 10.83 -4.67 -12.82
N ARG A 403 9.65 -4.18 -12.42
CA ARG A 403 8.50 -4.02 -13.35
C ARG A 403 8.78 -2.95 -14.40
N THR A 404 9.39 -1.84 -13.99
CA THR A 404 9.80 -0.76 -14.90
C THR A 404 10.85 -1.25 -15.88
N LEU A 405 11.80 -2.06 -15.41
CA LEU A 405 12.80 -2.71 -16.25
C LEU A 405 12.12 -3.61 -17.30
N CYS A 406 11.12 -4.41 -16.94
CA CYS A 406 10.34 -5.18 -17.93
C CYS A 406 9.75 -4.29 -19.03
N CYS A 407 9.17 -3.14 -18.67
CA CYS A 407 8.60 -2.20 -19.63
C CYS A 407 9.69 -1.58 -20.55
N ILE A 408 10.85 -1.22 -19.99
CA ILE A 408 12.00 -0.72 -20.76
C ILE A 408 12.48 -1.78 -21.74
N LEU A 409 12.68 -3.02 -21.29
CA LEU A 409 13.18 -4.11 -22.12
C LEU A 409 12.29 -4.33 -23.35
N GLU A 410 10.97 -4.22 -23.20
CA GLU A 410 10.07 -4.40 -24.32
C GLU A 410 10.01 -3.18 -25.25
N ASN A 411 9.99 -1.96 -24.70
CA ASN A 411 9.85 -0.73 -25.48
C ASN A 411 11.16 -0.28 -26.16
N TYR A 412 12.32 -0.64 -25.63
CA TYR A 412 13.64 -0.23 -26.13
C TYR A 412 14.38 -1.31 -26.92
N GLN A 413 13.80 -2.49 -27.11
CA GLN A 413 14.46 -3.54 -27.90
C GLN A 413 14.59 -3.18 -29.38
N ARG A 414 15.72 -3.61 -29.93
CA ARG A 414 16.06 -3.67 -31.36
C ARG A 414 16.31 -5.13 -31.75
N GLN A 415 16.62 -5.37 -33.03
CA GLN A 415 16.82 -6.72 -33.56
C GLN A 415 17.98 -7.46 -32.87
N ASP A 416 19.03 -6.71 -32.51
CA ASP A 416 20.33 -7.19 -32.04
C ASP A 416 20.66 -6.79 -30.61
N GLY A 417 19.75 -6.13 -29.89
CA GLY A 417 19.97 -5.71 -28.50
C GLY A 417 18.88 -4.79 -27.98
N ILE A 418 19.24 -3.94 -27.02
CA ILE A 418 18.36 -2.89 -26.48
C ILE A 418 19.07 -1.53 -26.52
N GLU A 419 18.31 -0.48 -26.83
CA GLU A 419 18.76 0.89 -26.58
C GLU A 419 18.65 1.21 -25.09
N VAL A 420 19.63 1.91 -24.54
CA VAL A 420 19.58 2.39 -23.16
C VAL A 420 18.84 3.72 -23.12
N PRO A 421 17.77 3.87 -22.31
CA PRO A 421 17.10 5.15 -22.13
C PRO A 421 18.09 6.23 -21.74
N GLU A 422 18.03 7.38 -22.43
CA GLU A 422 19.03 8.45 -22.32
C GLU A 422 19.30 8.86 -20.87
N VAL A 423 18.23 9.05 -20.09
CA VAL A 423 18.29 9.46 -18.68
C VAL A 423 18.98 8.44 -17.76
N LEU A 424 19.07 7.16 -18.16
CA LEU A 424 19.70 6.10 -17.37
C LEU A 424 21.20 5.94 -17.68
N ARG A 425 21.68 6.40 -18.85
CA ARG A 425 23.04 6.15 -19.33
C ARG A 425 24.12 6.60 -18.34
N LYS A 426 23.92 7.76 -17.69
CA LYS A 426 24.91 8.30 -16.72
C LYS A 426 25.11 7.41 -15.48
N TYR A 427 24.18 6.51 -15.19
CA TYR A 427 24.26 5.61 -14.03
C TYR A 427 24.81 4.22 -14.36
N ILE A 428 25.05 3.92 -15.64
CA ILE A 428 25.55 2.63 -16.08
C ILE A 428 27.04 2.78 -16.41
N PRO A 429 27.91 1.85 -15.96
CA PRO A 429 29.34 1.91 -16.27
C PRO A 429 29.60 2.00 -17.79
N GLY A 430 30.42 2.97 -18.19
CA GLY A 430 30.74 3.24 -19.59
C GLY A 430 29.67 4.03 -20.36
N SER A 431 28.56 4.39 -19.70
CA SER A 431 27.43 5.12 -20.29
C SER A 431 26.99 4.60 -21.66
N PRO A 432 26.77 3.28 -21.80
CA PRO A 432 26.43 2.68 -23.08
C PRO A 432 25.11 3.25 -23.61
N GLU A 433 25.08 3.55 -24.91
CA GLU A 433 23.84 3.92 -25.60
C GLU A 433 23.04 2.68 -26.04
N PHE A 434 23.73 1.55 -26.19
CA PHE A 434 23.18 0.31 -26.71
C PHE A 434 23.82 -0.90 -26.02
N LEU A 435 23.01 -1.93 -25.74
CA LEU A 435 23.43 -3.19 -25.14
C LEU A 435 23.11 -4.35 -26.10
N PRO A 436 24.13 -4.98 -26.71
CA PRO A 436 23.90 -6.06 -27.65
C PRO A 436 23.45 -7.35 -26.96
N TYR A 437 22.66 -8.16 -27.66
CA TYR A 437 22.35 -9.52 -27.23
C TYR A 437 23.61 -10.39 -27.25
N THR A 438 23.80 -11.15 -26.18
CA THR A 438 24.95 -12.03 -25.96
C THR A 438 24.57 -13.51 -25.99
N LYS A 439 23.27 -13.82 -25.89
CA LYS A 439 22.72 -15.17 -25.92
C LYS A 439 21.66 -15.35 -27.00
N GLU A 440 21.65 -16.53 -27.59
CA GLU A 440 20.56 -17.01 -28.44
C GLU A 440 19.45 -17.61 -27.59
N LEU A 441 18.21 -17.46 -28.05
CA LEU A 441 17.06 -18.05 -27.36
C LEU A 441 16.93 -19.55 -27.67
N PRO A 442 16.40 -20.36 -26.73
CA PRO A 442 16.04 -21.75 -27.00
C PRO A 442 15.02 -21.89 -28.15
N LYS A 443 14.94 -23.09 -28.77
CA LYS A 443 14.05 -23.35 -29.92
C LYS A 443 12.54 -23.37 -29.61
N ASP A 444 12.14 -23.32 -28.34
CA ASP A 444 10.73 -23.46 -27.88
C ASP A 444 10.26 -22.26 -27.04
N THR A 445 10.56 -21.05 -27.51
CA THR A 445 10.31 -19.80 -26.76
C THR A 445 8.85 -19.33 -26.80
N THR A 446 8.49 -18.48 -25.83
CA THR A 446 7.14 -17.89 -25.71
C THR A 446 6.77 -17.10 -26.95
N SER A 447 7.70 -16.26 -27.44
CA SER A 447 7.53 -15.46 -28.65
C SER A 447 7.34 -16.31 -29.90
N GLN A 448 8.05 -17.43 -30.03
CA GLN A 448 7.86 -18.33 -31.17
C GLN A 448 6.50 -19.04 -31.12
N LYS A 449 6.02 -19.42 -29.93
CA LYS A 449 4.68 -19.97 -29.72
C LYS A 449 3.57 -18.95 -29.99
N ALA A 450 3.78 -17.69 -29.63
CA ALA A 450 2.85 -16.60 -29.94
C ALA A 450 2.75 -16.36 -31.46
N ARG A 451 3.89 -16.28 -32.16
CA ARG A 451 3.95 -16.12 -33.63
C ARG A 451 3.29 -17.27 -34.40
N THR A 452 3.42 -18.51 -33.91
CA THR A 452 2.76 -19.66 -34.55
C THR A 452 1.24 -19.66 -34.34
N LYS A 453 0.74 -19.11 -33.23
CA LYS A 453 -0.70 -18.89 -33.02
C LYS A 453 -1.27 -17.79 -33.90
N THR A 454 -0.59 -16.65 -34.01
CA THR A 454 -1.03 -15.54 -34.89
C THR A 454 -0.96 -15.94 -36.37
N GLY A 455 0.06 -16.69 -36.79
CA GLY A 455 0.16 -17.24 -38.14
C GLY A 455 -0.97 -18.21 -38.51
N LYS A 456 -1.35 -19.11 -37.59
CA LYS A 456 -2.51 -20.01 -37.80
C LYS A 456 -3.85 -19.26 -37.85
N GLY A 457 -4.03 -18.23 -37.01
CA GLY A 457 -5.24 -17.40 -37.02
C GLY A 457 -5.39 -16.58 -38.30
N ALA A 458 -4.28 -16.07 -38.84
CA ALA A 458 -4.26 -15.36 -40.13
C ALA A 458 -4.55 -16.32 -41.31
N ASP A 459 -3.99 -17.54 -41.29
CA ASP A 459 -4.26 -18.56 -42.31
C ASP A 459 -5.72 -19.07 -42.26
N GLU A 460 -6.32 -19.21 -41.08
CA GLU A 460 -7.74 -19.57 -40.93
C GLU A 460 -8.67 -18.43 -41.39
N ALA A 461 -8.32 -17.17 -41.11
CA ALA A 461 -9.07 -16.01 -41.61
C ALA A 461 -8.98 -15.88 -43.13
N ALA A 462 -7.79 -16.11 -43.72
CA ALA A 462 -7.59 -16.12 -45.17
C ALA A 462 -8.35 -17.26 -45.86
N LYS A 463 -8.38 -18.46 -45.26
CA LYS A 463 -9.19 -19.60 -45.75
C LYS A 463 -10.69 -19.34 -45.65
N LYS A 464 -11.16 -18.66 -44.59
CA LYS A 464 -12.57 -18.24 -44.46
C LYS A 464 -12.97 -17.19 -45.51
N MET A 465 -12.09 -16.27 -45.86
CA MET A 465 -12.36 -15.30 -46.93
C MET A 465 -12.34 -15.91 -48.33
N GLN A 466 -11.50 -16.92 -48.59
CA GLN A 466 -11.54 -17.67 -49.86
C GLN A 466 -12.79 -18.57 -49.98
N GLY A 467 -13.35 -19.05 -48.86
CA GLY A 467 -14.60 -19.83 -48.86
C GLY A 467 -15.88 -19.00 -49.04
N LEU A 468 -15.80 -17.66 -49.04
CA LEU A 468 -16.93 -16.75 -49.23
C LEU A 468 -17.03 -16.18 -50.66
N GLN A 469 -16.13 -16.60 -51.57
CA GLN A 469 -16.26 -16.36 -53.01
C GLN A 469 -16.76 -17.62 -53.72
N VAL A 470 -18.04 -17.95 -53.53
CA VAL A 470 -18.85 -18.77 -54.46
C VAL A 470 -20.26 -18.22 -54.49
#